data_AF-A0A2D6X2L7-F1
#
_entry.id   AF-A0A2D6X2L7-F1
#
_cell.length_a   1.000
_cell.length_b   1.000
_cell.length_c   1.000
_cell.angle_alpha   90.00
_cell.angle_beta   90.00
_cell.angle_gamma   90.00
#
_symmetry.space_group_name_H-M   'P 1'
#
loop_
_entity.id
_entity.type
_entity.pdbx_description
1 polymer ?
#
loop_
_entity_poly.entity_id
_entity_poly.type
_entity_poly.pdbx_seq_one_letter_code
_entity_poly.pdbx_strand_id
1 'polypeptide(L)'
;MSDILKTLLKIDYVLAKQDVAPISRAEPADDPRAGKLEIDKPKASWQKEHPSGKGKVQTKIYELVHRGGRTFERARTAWVNPHVAERLNQRKVATDWIRTLGNYIPIYFVGGYIRDKFFKKVSKDVDIISLSPLASAKEIFNGLSIKFEESSNAFARVKFHVGDLKVDMIATTQNELLENLGQRDFTINAVAQSVTGQFYDPFHGLDDIKMKVLRTPGGRSAESFKEDPVRLLRGVRMLSDFPIKAHPSLLRALPDSVQYLKNVKPKRIGFEFAKVMQAEKPSYGLKFMAKHNMVQYICADLNSIIGLKQRGRRGDVWDHTMKAVKNAKSQDLILNLAILYHDTGKAKVEKVKGHFPDHARESGRVARSSLLRLGFNKGIIERVARLVENHKFVDSALKGDSDEDEYRKLILTLRGDLKRFFELSRADATSAGHNASDVTRIEKRVQRMKESLPDDMEADSEEELLKLDDVPDPRKPVDEAEEEIHFNAAEREKERPNPEDMLAAIGLDDVIQRMENPVYREVEELIERLSNE
;
A
#
# COMPACT_ATOMS: atom_id res chain seq x y z
N MET A 1 -17.13 14.58 -33.18
CA MET A 1 -17.20 14.76 -31.72
C MET A 1 -18.40 15.66 -31.34
N SER A 2 -19.65 15.25 -31.64
CA SER A 2 -20.82 16.16 -31.57
C SER A 2 -21.72 16.05 -30.35
N ASP A 3 -21.90 14.89 -29.72
CA ASP A 3 -22.89 14.77 -28.62
C ASP A 3 -22.28 14.33 -27.30
N ILE A 4 -21.11 13.69 -27.34
CA ILE A 4 -20.41 13.17 -26.17
C ILE A 4 -19.83 14.31 -25.31
N LEU A 5 -19.19 15.31 -25.92
CA LEU A 5 -18.62 16.44 -25.19
C LEU A 5 -19.73 17.33 -24.58
N LYS A 6 -20.83 17.53 -25.30
CA LYS A 6 -22.03 18.20 -24.80
C LYS A 6 -22.69 17.39 -23.67
N THR A 7 -22.65 16.07 -23.74
CA THR A 7 -23.15 15.18 -22.69
C THR A 7 -22.23 15.21 -21.47
N LEU A 8 -20.90 15.19 -21.64
CA LEU A 8 -19.92 15.34 -20.56
C LEU A 8 -20.06 16.70 -19.85
N LEU A 9 -20.19 17.79 -20.61
CA LEU A 9 -20.43 19.14 -20.05
C LEU A 9 -21.81 19.26 -19.40
N LYS A 10 -22.85 18.65 -19.96
CA LYS A 10 -24.19 18.60 -19.34
C LYS A 10 -24.20 17.73 -18.08
N ILE A 11 -23.45 16.63 -18.05
CA ILE A 11 -23.30 15.77 -16.87
C ILE A 11 -22.52 16.52 -15.79
N ASP A 12 -21.40 17.18 -16.11
CA ASP A 12 -20.66 18.03 -15.18
C ASP A 12 -21.53 19.20 -14.67
N TYR A 13 -22.37 19.78 -15.53
CA TYR A 13 -23.32 20.85 -15.15
C TYR A 13 -24.48 20.33 -14.27
N VAL A 14 -25.04 19.16 -14.57
CA VAL A 14 -26.13 18.55 -13.80
C VAL A 14 -25.63 18.03 -12.46
N LEU A 15 -24.43 17.43 -12.40
CA LEU A 15 -23.76 17.02 -11.16
C LEU A 15 -23.37 18.22 -10.30
N ALA A 16 -23.00 19.35 -10.91
CA ALA A 16 -22.74 20.61 -10.19
C ALA A 16 -24.01 21.29 -9.66
N LYS A 17 -25.20 20.93 -10.18
CA LYS A 17 -26.51 21.47 -9.77
C LYS A 17 -27.35 20.52 -8.91
N GLN A 18 -27.09 19.22 -8.94
CA GLN A 18 -27.70 18.31 -8.00
C GLN A 18 -27.00 18.48 -6.66
N ASP A 19 -27.57 19.35 -5.83
CA ASP A 19 -27.51 19.28 -4.38
C ASP A 19 -27.99 17.88 -3.95
N VAL A 20 -27.15 16.86 -4.12
CA VAL A 20 -27.27 15.64 -3.33
C VAL A 20 -26.94 16.10 -1.93
N ALA A 21 -27.99 16.36 -1.14
CA ALA A 21 -27.85 16.84 0.22
C ALA A 21 -26.80 15.96 0.93
N PRO A 22 -25.70 16.55 1.43
CA PRO A 22 -24.66 15.77 2.09
C PRO A 22 -25.31 14.96 3.21
N ILE A 23 -24.96 13.68 3.29
CA ILE A 23 -25.51 12.80 4.33
C ILE A 23 -25.17 13.43 5.69
N SER A 24 -26.20 13.73 6.48
CA SER A 24 -26.07 14.47 7.73
C SER A 24 -25.04 13.80 8.64
N ARG A 25 -24.12 14.60 9.17
CA ARG A 25 -23.06 14.15 10.07
C ARG A 25 -23.63 13.94 11.48
N ALA A 26 -23.25 12.87 12.16
CA ALA A 26 -23.28 12.88 13.62
C ALA A 26 -22.15 13.81 14.09
N GLU A 27 -22.49 14.87 14.81
CA GLU A 27 -21.48 15.76 15.39
C GLU A 27 -20.59 14.99 16.37
N PRO A 28 -19.28 15.29 16.43
CA PRO A 28 -18.43 14.73 17.46
C PRO A 28 -18.93 15.22 18.82
N ALA A 29 -19.41 14.30 19.67
CA ALA A 29 -19.63 14.60 21.08
C ALA A 29 -18.35 15.21 21.67
N ASP A 30 -18.50 16.36 22.33
CA ASP A 30 -17.45 17.21 22.88
C ASP A 30 -16.29 16.42 23.51
N ASP A 31 -15.17 16.32 22.81
CA ASP A 31 -13.90 15.93 23.43
C ASP A 31 -13.24 17.20 23.98
N PRO A 32 -13.13 17.36 25.32
CA PRO A 32 -12.49 18.52 25.93
C PRO A 32 -10.98 18.63 25.63
N ARG A 33 -10.41 17.75 24.80
CA ARG A 33 -9.02 17.82 24.28
C ARG A 33 -8.90 18.43 22.88
N ALA A 34 -9.99 18.86 22.25
CA ALA A 34 -9.98 19.58 20.97
C ALA A 34 -9.65 21.09 21.12
N GLY A 35 -8.75 21.42 22.04
CA GLY A 35 -8.38 22.80 22.37
C GLY A 35 -7.28 23.38 21.45
N LYS A 36 -7.67 24.39 20.66
CA LYS A 36 -6.85 25.44 20.01
C LYS A 36 -5.69 24.97 19.11
N LEU A 37 -6.01 24.61 17.87
CA LEU A 37 -5.07 24.76 16.75
C LEU A 37 -5.21 26.18 16.20
N GLU A 38 -4.33 27.08 16.62
CA GLU A 38 -4.11 28.33 15.89
C GLU A 38 -3.55 27.97 14.50
N ILE A 39 -4.33 28.29 13.47
CA ILE A 39 -3.90 28.22 12.08
C ILE A 39 -3.05 29.46 11.84
N ASP A 40 -1.73 29.28 11.79
CA ASP A 40 -0.81 30.35 11.42
C ASP A 40 -1.21 30.92 10.04
N LYS A 41 -1.38 32.25 9.97
CA LYS A 41 -1.57 32.96 8.71
C LYS A 41 -0.30 32.84 7.86
N PRO A 42 -0.40 32.63 6.53
CA PRO A 42 0.77 32.53 5.67
C PRO A 42 1.55 33.84 5.68
N LYS A 43 2.82 33.78 6.11
CA LYS A 43 3.77 34.89 5.95
C LYS A 43 4.11 35.08 4.47
N ALA A 44 4.17 36.34 4.06
CA ALA A 44 4.45 36.80 2.71
C ALA A 44 5.80 36.32 2.16
N SER A 45 5.83 36.24 0.83
CA SER A 45 6.90 35.77 -0.06
C SER A 45 8.31 36.27 0.28
N TRP A 46 9.23 35.33 0.44
CA TRP A 46 10.67 35.57 0.28
C TRP A 46 11.25 34.51 -0.66
N GLN A 47 11.65 34.95 -1.85
CA GLN A 47 12.60 34.21 -2.68
C GLN A 47 13.95 34.22 -1.94
N LYS A 48 14.30 33.09 -1.33
CA LYS A 48 15.68 32.77 -0.96
C LYS A 48 16.02 31.40 -1.53
N GLU A 49 17.07 31.35 -2.33
CA GLU A 49 17.68 30.09 -2.77
C GLU A 49 18.03 29.25 -1.54
N HIS A 50 17.36 28.11 -1.39
CA HIS A 50 17.51 27.23 -0.23
C HIS A 50 18.76 26.34 -0.39
N PRO A 51 19.61 26.16 0.64
CA PRO A 51 20.88 25.43 0.52
C PRO A 51 20.75 23.89 0.38
N SER A 52 19.53 23.35 0.22
CA SER A 52 19.23 21.91 0.36
C SER A 52 19.24 21.10 -0.95
N GLY A 53 19.74 21.67 -2.05
CA GLY A 53 19.65 21.11 -3.41
C GLY A 53 20.74 20.12 -3.80
N LYS A 54 21.63 19.67 -2.90
CA LYS A 54 22.63 18.65 -3.25
C LYS A 54 21.93 17.31 -3.56
N GLY A 55 21.95 16.91 -4.84
CA GLY A 55 21.44 15.62 -5.32
C GLY A 55 19.92 15.53 -5.44
N LYS A 56 19.18 16.64 -5.46
CA LYS A 56 17.72 16.68 -5.64
C LYS A 56 17.34 17.47 -6.88
N VAL A 57 16.26 17.09 -7.54
CA VAL A 57 15.70 17.75 -8.72
C VAL A 57 14.35 18.37 -8.40
N GLN A 58 13.99 19.45 -9.11
CA GLN A 58 12.69 20.10 -8.97
C GLN A 58 11.62 19.27 -9.68
N THR A 59 10.47 19.06 -9.03
CA THR A 59 9.33 18.33 -9.60
C THR A 59 8.02 18.95 -9.12
N LYS A 60 6.99 18.92 -9.97
CA LYS A 60 5.64 19.37 -9.60
C LYS A 60 5.00 18.35 -8.65
N ILE A 61 4.51 18.84 -7.51
CA ILE A 61 3.68 18.10 -6.56
C ILE A 61 2.35 18.81 -6.39
N TYR A 62 1.32 18.07 -6.00
CA TYR A 62 -0.05 18.56 -5.98
C TYR A 62 -0.58 18.74 -4.55
N GLU A 63 -1.40 19.77 -4.33
CA GLU A 63 -2.01 20.10 -3.04
C GLU A 63 -3.48 20.52 -3.18
N LEU A 64 -4.25 20.38 -2.10
CA LEU A 64 -5.65 20.81 -2.03
C LEU A 64 -5.76 22.32 -1.83
N VAL A 65 -6.55 22.97 -2.67
CA VAL A 65 -6.92 24.38 -2.52
C VAL A 65 -8.44 24.50 -2.54
N HIS A 66 -8.98 25.32 -1.64
CA HIS A 66 -10.43 25.55 -1.55
C HIS A 66 -10.70 26.95 -2.09
N ARG A 67 -11.57 27.09 -3.10
CA ARG A 67 -11.95 28.38 -3.69
C ARG A 67 -13.42 28.35 -4.08
N GLY A 68 -14.20 29.33 -3.61
CA GLY A 68 -15.63 29.47 -3.97
C GLY A 68 -16.49 28.26 -3.59
N GLY A 69 -16.26 27.66 -2.42
CA GLY A 69 -17.01 26.48 -1.95
C GLY A 69 -16.64 25.15 -2.62
N ARG A 70 -15.69 25.16 -3.57
CA ARG A 70 -15.20 23.96 -4.27
C ARG A 70 -13.75 23.67 -3.91
N THR A 71 -13.40 22.39 -3.95
CA THR A 71 -12.05 21.89 -3.68
C THR A 71 -11.36 21.54 -5.00
N PHE A 72 -10.17 22.10 -5.21
CA PHE A 72 -9.37 21.95 -6.41
C PHE A 72 -7.98 21.44 -6.08
N GLU A 73 -7.33 20.91 -7.11
CA GLU A 73 -5.93 20.55 -7.09
C GLU A 73 -5.06 21.70 -7.61
N ARG A 74 -4.01 22.07 -6.87
CA ARG A 74 -2.99 23.02 -7.31
C ARG A 74 -1.64 22.31 -7.42
N ALA A 75 -0.95 22.53 -8.53
CA ALA A 75 0.45 22.12 -8.67
C ALA A 75 1.39 23.17 -8.06
N ARG A 76 2.43 22.70 -7.35
CA ARG A 76 3.57 23.51 -6.90
C ARG A 76 4.88 22.77 -7.10
N THR A 77 5.98 23.50 -7.19
CA THR A 77 7.31 22.90 -7.34
C THR A 77 7.89 22.49 -5.99
N ALA A 78 8.49 21.30 -5.92
CA ALA A 78 9.21 20.79 -4.75
C ALA A 78 10.50 20.05 -5.16
N TRP A 79 11.50 20.04 -4.28
CA TRP A 79 12.76 19.33 -4.49
C TRP A 79 12.65 17.87 -4.03
N VAL A 80 12.86 16.92 -4.93
CA VAL A 80 12.77 15.46 -4.68
C VAL A 80 14.02 14.74 -5.20
N ASN A 81 14.23 13.47 -4.83
CA ASN A 81 15.37 12.69 -5.34
C ASN A 81 15.16 12.36 -6.84
N PRO A 82 16.22 12.24 -7.68
CA PRO A 82 16.12 12.00 -9.13
C PRO A 82 15.24 10.81 -9.51
N HIS A 83 15.44 9.65 -8.88
CA HIS A 83 14.61 8.46 -9.13
C HIS A 83 13.12 8.67 -8.79
N VAL A 84 12.84 9.51 -7.79
CA VAL A 84 11.45 9.88 -7.44
C VAL A 84 10.88 10.78 -8.53
N ALA A 85 11.65 11.72 -9.06
CA ALA A 85 11.22 12.60 -10.15
C ALA A 85 10.95 11.84 -11.45
N GLU A 86 11.83 10.91 -11.82
CA GLU A 86 11.67 10.07 -13.01
C GLU A 86 10.39 9.23 -12.91
N ARG A 87 10.18 8.53 -11.78
CA ARG A 87 8.93 7.81 -11.52
C ARG A 87 7.71 8.73 -11.57
N LEU A 88 7.79 9.92 -10.98
CA LEU A 88 6.70 10.89 -11.03
C LEU A 88 6.41 11.36 -12.46
N ASN A 89 7.44 11.50 -13.30
CA ASN A 89 7.30 11.92 -14.69
C ASN A 89 6.66 10.83 -15.57
N GLN A 90 7.16 9.59 -15.52
CA GLN A 90 6.57 8.46 -16.24
C GLN A 90 5.09 8.27 -15.85
N ARG A 91 4.78 8.41 -14.56
CA ARG A 91 3.41 8.35 -14.06
C ARG A 91 2.57 9.52 -14.51
N LYS A 92 3.13 10.71 -14.55
CA LYS A 92 2.43 11.89 -15.07
C LYS A 92 2.00 11.64 -16.51
N VAL A 93 2.92 11.19 -17.37
CA VAL A 93 2.62 10.84 -18.77
C VAL A 93 1.50 9.81 -18.85
N ALA A 94 1.60 8.72 -18.10
CA ALA A 94 0.55 7.70 -18.06
C ALA A 94 -0.81 8.24 -17.55
N THR A 95 -0.82 9.06 -16.50
CA THR A 95 -2.07 9.66 -16.00
C THR A 95 -2.64 10.71 -16.93
N ASP A 96 -1.79 11.44 -17.66
CA ASP A 96 -2.20 12.39 -18.68
C ASP A 96 -2.79 11.63 -19.89
N TRP A 97 -2.21 10.49 -20.26
CA TRP A 97 -2.78 9.58 -21.25
C TRP A 97 -4.16 9.06 -20.81
N ILE A 98 -4.30 8.64 -19.54
CA ILE A 98 -5.60 8.22 -18.99
C ILE A 98 -6.60 9.39 -19.02
N ARG A 99 -6.16 10.63 -18.70
CA ARG A 99 -7.03 11.81 -18.85
C ARG A 99 -7.48 12.02 -20.29
N THR A 100 -6.60 11.80 -21.26
CA THR A 100 -6.93 11.85 -22.70
C THR A 100 -7.92 10.77 -23.10
N LEU A 101 -7.81 9.54 -22.54
CA LEU A 101 -8.83 8.50 -22.69
C LEU A 101 -10.21 8.99 -22.18
N GLY A 102 -10.20 9.86 -21.17
CA GLY A 102 -11.38 10.57 -20.68
C GLY A 102 -12.17 11.39 -21.70
N ASN A 103 -11.53 11.78 -22.81
CA ASN A 103 -12.22 12.47 -23.91
C ASN A 103 -13.11 11.53 -24.73
N TYR A 104 -12.83 10.23 -24.67
CA TYR A 104 -13.57 9.19 -25.39
C TYR A 104 -14.54 8.45 -24.47
N ILE A 105 -14.17 8.28 -23.19
CA ILE A 105 -14.94 7.56 -22.19
C ILE A 105 -15.09 8.44 -20.93
N PRO A 106 -16.29 8.68 -20.41
CA PRO A 106 -16.47 9.38 -19.14
C PRO A 106 -15.85 8.55 -18.00
N ILE A 107 -14.68 8.96 -17.52
CA ILE A 107 -13.95 8.27 -16.46
C ILE A 107 -13.68 9.16 -15.24
N TYR A 108 -13.59 8.49 -14.09
CA TYR A 108 -13.23 9.08 -12.81
C TYR A 108 -12.10 8.28 -12.19
N PHE A 109 -11.05 8.96 -11.75
CA PHE A 109 -10.08 8.36 -10.85
C PHE A 109 -10.74 8.12 -9.50
N VAL A 110 -10.46 7.00 -8.83
CA VAL A 110 -11.06 6.67 -7.54
C VAL A 110 -10.06 6.02 -6.58
N GLY A 111 -10.46 5.87 -5.31
CA GLY A 111 -9.80 4.95 -4.39
C GLY A 111 -8.39 5.36 -3.98
N GLY A 112 -7.50 4.37 -3.99
CA GLY A 112 -6.13 4.52 -3.49
C GLY A 112 -5.32 5.58 -4.25
N TYR A 113 -5.61 5.76 -5.54
CA TYR A 113 -4.93 6.77 -6.35
C TYR A 113 -5.09 8.19 -5.77
N ILE A 114 -6.34 8.57 -5.46
CA ILE A 114 -6.65 9.90 -4.91
C ILE A 114 -6.08 10.05 -3.50
N ARG A 115 -6.31 9.06 -2.64
CA ARG A 115 -5.79 9.07 -1.26
C ARG A 115 -4.27 9.27 -1.25
N ASP A 116 -3.54 8.43 -1.96
CA ASP A 116 -2.08 8.39 -1.92
C ASP A 116 -1.48 9.69 -2.44
N LYS A 117 -2.07 10.26 -3.50
CA LYS A 117 -1.72 11.57 -4.03
C LYS A 117 -1.73 12.66 -2.94
N PHE A 118 -2.76 12.69 -2.09
CA PHE A 118 -2.82 13.67 -0.98
C PHE A 118 -1.88 13.38 0.18
N PHE A 119 -1.56 12.10 0.42
CA PHE A 119 -0.51 11.72 1.37
C PHE A 119 0.90 11.75 0.78
N LYS A 120 1.07 12.26 -0.45
CA LYS A 120 2.35 12.33 -1.17
C LYS A 120 3.00 10.96 -1.33
N LYS A 121 2.18 9.91 -1.45
CA LYS A 121 2.58 8.56 -1.79
C LYS A 121 2.34 8.31 -3.27
N VAL A 122 3.14 7.39 -3.79
CA VAL A 122 3.18 7.02 -5.20
C VAL A 122 2.36 5.73 -5.35
N SER A 123 1.11 5.83 -5.80
CA SER A 123 0.15 4.69 -5.87
C SER A 123 0.59 3.64 -6.87
N LYS A 124 0.74 2.37 -6.50
CA LYS A 124 1.23 1.35 -7.45
C LYS A 124 0.27 1.09 -8.60
N ASP A 125 -1.03 1.17 -8.33
CA ASP A 125 -2.11 0.93 -9.28
C ASP A 125 -2.97 2.19 -9.43
N VAL A 126 -3.70 2.29 -10.55
CA VAL A 126 -4.73 3.31 -10.78
C VAL A 126 -6.08 2.64 -10.89
N ASP A 127 -6.99 2.98 -9.98
CA ASP A 127 -8.39 2.56 -10.07
C ASP A 127 -9.19 3.67 -10.77
N ILE A 128 -9.92 3.31 -11.82
CA ILE A 128 -10.84 4.20 -12.52
C ILE A 128 -12.25 3.62 -12.58
N ILE A 129 -13.24 4.50 -12.57
CA ILE A 129 -14.63 4.16 -12.84
C ILE A 129 -15.03 4.80 -14.16
N SER A 130 -15.65 4.03 -15.04
CA SER A 130 -16.28 4.51 -16.26
C SER A 130 -17.79 4.57 -16.09
N LEU A 131 -18.42 5.67 -16.52
CA LEU A 131 -19.88 5.76 -16.59
C LEU A 131 -20.45 5.21 -17.91
N SER A 132 -19.58 4.79 -18.84
CA SER A 132 -20.00 4.11 -20.06
C SER A 132 -20.21 2.61 -19.82
N PRO A 133 -21.20 2.00 -20.50
CA PRO A 133 -21.32 0.54 -20.54
C PRO A 133 -20.02 -0.11 -20.99
N LEU A 134 -19.73 -1.29 -20.44
CA LEU A 134 -18.48 -1.99 -20.72
C LEU A 134 -18.30 -2.32 -22.20
N ALA A 135 -19.37 -2.69 -22.90
CA ALA A 135 -19.33 -2.97 -24.33
C ALA A 135 -18.80 -1.77 -25.13
N SER A 136 -19.32 -0.57 -24.89
CA SER A 136 -18.86 0.66 -25.53
C SER A 136 -17.42 1.01 -25.17
N ALA A 137 -17.03 0.80 -23.91
CA ALA A 137 -15.65 1.01 -23.50
C ALA A 137 -14.67 0.06 -24.21
N LYS A 138 -15.06 -1.21 -24.40
CA LYS A 138 -14.27 -2.21 -25.15
C LYS A 138 -14.13 -1.87 -26.63
N GLU A 139 -15.20 -1.38 -27.27
CA GLU A 139 -15.13 -0.92 -28.67
C GLU A 139 -14.09 0.19 -28.84
N ILE A 140 -14.08 1.15 -27.91
CA ILE A 140 -13.08 2.23 -27.88
C ILE A 140 -11.68 1.66 -27.63
N PHE A 141 -11.53 0.72 -26.70
CA PHE A 141 -10.24 0.07 -26.44
C PHE A 141 -9.69 -0.66 -27.67
N ASN A 142 -10.54 -1.40 -28.37
CA ASN A 142 -10.17 -2.07 -29.62
C ASN A 142 -9.79 -1.06 -30.71
N GLY A 143 -10.58 0.01 -30.88
CA GLY A 143 -10.29 1.07 -31.86
C GLY A 143 -8.98 1.82 -31.58
N LEU A 144 -8.59 1.93 -30.31
CA LEU A 144 -7.32 2.52 -29.87
C LEU A 144 -6.19 1.49 -29.70
N SER A 145 -6.42 0.23 -30.07
CA SER A 145 -5.46 -0.89 -29.92
C SER A 145 -4.92 -1.07 -28.49
N ILE A 146 -5.75 -0.78 -27.49
CA ILE A 146 -5.42 -0.98 -26.07
C ILE A 146 -5.60 -2.47 -25.75
N LYS A 147 -4.53 -3.13 -25.31
CA LYS A 147 -4.61 -4.52 -24.82
C LYS A 147 -5.20 -4.55 -23.41
N PHE A 148 -6.21 -5.38 -23.20
CA PHE A 148 -6.90 -5.49 -21.93
C PHE A 148 -7.30 -6.93 -21.56
N GLU A 149 -7.47 -7.16 -20.27
CA GLU A 149 -7.92 -8.43 -19.70
C GLU A 149 -9.25 -8.25 -18.99
N GLU A 150 -10.18 -9.15 -19.27
CA GLU A 150 -11.47 -9.21 -18.58
C GLU A 150 -11.35 -10.05 -17.32
N SER A 151 -11.91 -9.57 -16.21
CA SER A 151 -12.01 -10.37 -14.99
C SER A 151 -13.40 -11.00 -14.93
N SER A 152 -13.48 -12.33 -14.96
CA SER A 152 -14.71 -13.14 -15.03
C SER A 152 -15.65 -13.04 -13.82
N ASN A 153 -15.32 -12.25 -12.79
CA ASN A 153 -16.10 -12.18 -11.56
C ASN A 153 -17.05 -10.98 -11.54
N ALA A 154 -18.29 -11.21 -11.99
CA ALA A 154 -19.54 -10.51 -11.67
C ALA A 154 -19.64 -8.97 -11.82
N PHE A 155 -18.55 -8.25 -12.04
CA PHE A 155 -18.53 -6.80 -12.24
C PHE A 155 -17.95 -6.50 -13.61
N ALA A 156 -18.53 -5.50 -14.27
CA ALA A 156 -18.13 -5.01 -15.57
C ALA A 156 -16.73 -4.38 -15.52
N ARG A 157 -15.69 -5.22 -15.41
CA ARG A 157 -14.34 -4.83 -15.00
C ARG A 157 -13.31 -5.25 -16.02
N VAL A 158 -12.41 -4.33 -16.33
CA VAL A 158 -11.34 -4.53 -17.30
C VAL A 158 -10.02 -4.03 -16.71
N LYS A 159 -8.97 -4.80 -16.88
CA LYS A 159 -7.60 -4.43 -16.49
C LYS A 159 -6.78 -4.16 -17.74
N PHE A 160 -5.95 -3.12 -17.70
CA PHE A 160 -5.01 -2.81 -18.77
C PHE A 160 -3.77 -2.14 -18.19
N HIS A 161 -2.75 -1.93 -19.03
CA HIS A 161 -1.51 -1.28 -18.63
C HIS A 161 -1.29 0.00 -19.44
N VAL A 162 -0.75 1.02 -18.77
CA VAL A 162 -0.25 2.25 -19.39
C VAL A 162 1.20 2.43 -18.94
N GLY A 163 2.14 2.02 -19.79
CA GLY A 163 3.52 1.77 -19.35
C GLY A 163 3.55 0.72 -18.23
N ASP A 164 4.19 1.04 -17.11
CA ASP A 164 4.26 0.16 -15.94
C ASP A 164 3.06 0.30 -14.98
N LEU A 165 2.13 1.21 -15.26
CA LEU A 165 0.95 1.40 -14.41
C LEU A 165 -0.14 0.41 -14.79
N LYS A 166 -0.49 -0.45 -13.82
CA LYS A 166 -1.70 -1.28 -13.88
C LYS A 166 -2.91 -0.40 -13.62
N VAL A 167 -3.85 -0.40 -14.58
CA VAL A 167 -5.11 0.31 -14.49
C VAL A 167 -6.25 -0.69 -14.36
N ASP A 168 -7.12 -0.45 -13.38
CA ASP A 168 -8.33 -1.24 -13.17
C ASP A 168 -9.56 -0.37 -13.38
N MET A 169 -10.32 -0.66 -14.43
CA MET A 169 -11.54 0.05 -14.79
C MET A 169 -12.77 -0.75 -14.40
N ILE A 170 -13.68 -0.10 -13.68
CA ILE A 170 -15.03 -0.62 -13.42
C ILE A 170 -16.02 0.23 -14.22
N ALA A 171 -16.80 -0.39 -15.10
CA ALA A 171 -17.95 0.25 -15.74
C ALA A 171 -19.17 0.18 -14.80
N THR A 172 -19.84 1.32 -14.62
CA THR A 172 -20.99 1.47 -13.72
C THR A 172 -21.89 2.61 -14.21
N THR A 173 -23.07 2.79 -13.62
CA THR A 173 -23.94 3.94 -13.90
C THR A 173 -23.73 5.08 -12.89
N GLN A 174 -24.26 6.27 -13.19
CA GLN A 174 -24.16 7.42 -12.29
C GLN A 174 -24.82 7.16 -10.92
N ASN A 175 -25.98 6.50 -10.91
CA ASN A 175 -26.68 6.15 -9.67
C ASN A 175 -25.87 5.13 -8.85
N GLU A 176 -25.25 4.18 -9.54
CA GLU A 176 -24.38 3.18 -8.92
C GLU A 176 -23.05 3.75 -8.43
N LEU A 177 -22.58 4.91 -8.93
CA LEU A 177 -21.34 5.53 -8.46
C LEU A 177 -21.43 5.88 -6.97
N LEU A 178 -22.54 6.48 -6.52
CA LEU A 178 -22.75 6.81 -5.11
C LEU A 178 -22.74 5.54 -4.25
N GLU A 179 -23.43 4.49 -4.70
CA GLU A 179 -23.46 3.19 -4.03
C GLU A 179 -22.08 2.54 -3.99
N ASN A 180 -21.34 2.58 -5.11
CA ASN A 180 -19.99 2.05 -5.22
C ASN A 180 -19.05 2.73 -4.23
N LEU A 181 -19.09 4.07 -4.13
CA LEU A 181 -18.30 4.82 -3.15
C LEU A 181 -18.75 4.50 -1.72
N GLY A 182 -20.05 4.32 -1.48
CA GLY A 182 -20.60 4.00 -0.16
C GLY A 182 -20.30 2.59 0.33
N GLN A 183 -20.05 1.66 -0.59
CA GLN A 183 -19.65 0.28 -0.30
C GLN A 183 -18.15 0.14 -0.04
N ARG A 184 -17.34 1.20 -0.20
CA ARG A 184 -15.90 1.14 0.06
C ARG A 184 -15.59 1.05 1.55
N ASP A 185 -14.36 0.63 1.85
CA ASP A 185 -13.88 0.40 3.20
C ASP A 185 -13.80 1.68 4.04
N PHE A 186 -13.24 2.76 3.47
CA PHE A 186 -13.00 4.01 4.18
C PHE A 186 -13.32 5.25 3.34
N THR A 187 -13.73 6.34 3.99
CA THR A 187 -14.06 7.63 3.37
C THR A 187 -12.91 8.16 2.51
N ILE A 188 -11.68 8.03 2.99
CA ILE A 188 -10.47 8.42 2.26
C ILE A 188 -10.26 7.65 0.94
N ASN A 189 -10.95 6.51 0.76
CA ASN A 189 -10.97 5.72 -0.47
C ASN A 189 -12.27 5.90 -1.27
N ALA A 190 -13.25 6.62 -0.72
CA ALA A 190 -14.58 6.85 -1.27
C ALA A 190 -14.69 8.25 -1.92
N VAL A 191 -13.61 8.68 -2.55
CA VAL A 191 -13.53 9.93 -3.32
C VAL A 191 -13.34 9.58 -4.79
N ALA A 192 -14.00 10.32 -5.67
CA ALA A 192 -13.81 10.27 -7.11
C ALA A 192 -13.32 11.63 -7.64
N GLN A 193 -12.47 11.61 -8.67
CA GLN A 193 -11.95 12.81 -9.34
C GLN A 193 -12.15 12.66 -10.85
N SER A 194 -12.83 13.62 -11.48
CA SER A 194 -12.98 13.66 -12.94
C SER A 194 -11.63 13.96 -13.62
N VAL A 195 -11.58 13.76 -14.94
CA VAL A 195 -10.39 14.13 -15.74
C VAL A 195 -10.13 15.64 -15.77
N THR A 196 -11.17 16.46 -15.57
CA THR A 196 -11.09 17.92 -15.42
C THR A 196 -10.61 18.36 -14.03
N GLY A 197 -10.45 17.41 -13.10
CA GLY A 197 -9.92 17.64 -11.76
C GLY A 197 -10.98 17.97 -10.70
N GLN A 198 -12.27 17.94 -11.05
CA GLN A 198 -13.37 18.13 -10.09
C GLN A 198 -13.55 16.88 -9.21
N PHE A 199 -13.85 17.10 -7.93
CA PHE A 199 -14.07 16.00 -6.98
C PHE A 199 -15.56 15.71 -6.78
N TYR A 200 -15.89 14.43 -6.77
CA TYR A 200 -17.15 13.91 -6.26
C TYR A 200 -16.86 13.16 -4.96
N ASP A 201 -17.30 13.74 -3.84
CA ASP A 201 -16.97 13.29 -2.48
C ASP A 201 -18.21 13.29 -1.55
N PRO A 202 -19.19 12.39 -1.79
CA PRO A 202 -20.44 12.36 -1.03
C PRO A 202 -20.25 11.93 0.45
N PHE A 203 -19.09 11.37 0.80
CA PHE A 203 -18.80 10.86 2.14
C PHE A 203 -17.72 11.66 2.88
N HIS A 204 -17.33 12.82 2.36
CA HIS A 204 -16.36 13.73 2.96
C HIS A 204 -14.97 13.10 3.21
N GLY A 205 -14.51 12.25 2.30
CA GLY A 205 -13.17 11.67 2.32
C GLY A 205 -12.06 12.71 2.24
N LEU A 206 -12.23 13.81 1.50
CA LEU A 206 -11.24 14.89 1.43
C LEU A 206 -11.09 15.61 2.77
N ASP A 207 -12.19 15.80 3.51
CA ASP A 207 -12.15 16.35 4.86
C ASP A 207 -11.43 15.39 5.82
N ASP A 208 -11.73 14.10 5.76
CA ASP A 208 -11.05 13.08 6.59
C ASP A 208 -9.55 12.97 6.25
N ILE A 209 -9.16 13.12 4.97
CA ILE A 209 -7.74 13.22 4.56
C ILE A 209 -7.10 14.45 5.21
N LYS A 210 -7.75 15.62 5.14
CA LYS A 210 -7.26 16.87 5.72
C LYS A 210 -7.14 16.79 7.23
N MET A 211 -8.14 16.20 7.90
CA MET A 211 -8.16 15.99 9.35
C MET A 211 -7.26 14.83 9.80
N LYS A 212 -6.75 14.02 8.86
CA LYS A 212 -5.95 12.81 9.10
C LYS A 212 -6.70 11.78 9.95
N VAL A 213 -7.93 11.50 9.57
CA VAL A 213 -8.83 10.58 10.26
C VAL A 213 -9.23 9.43 9.35
N LEU A 214 -9.35 8.24 9.93
CA LEU A 214 -9.86 7.04 9.27
C LEU A 214 -11.31 6.78 9.72
N ARG A 215 -12.24 6.83 8.78
CA ARG A 215 -13.68 6.64 8.99
C ARG A 215 -14.27 5.75 7.89
N THR A 216 -15.33 5.02 8.19
CA THR A 216 -16.12 4.30 7.16
C THR A 216 -17.12 5.26 6.50
N PRO A 217 -17.42 5.09 5.20
CA PRO A 217 -18.47 5.86 4.53
C PRO A 217 -19.81 5.76 5.28
N GLY A 218 -20.58 6.85 5.31
CA GLY A 218 -21.92 6.89 5.92
C GLY A 218 -21.98 6.63 7.43
N GLY A 219 -20.84 6.61 8.15
CA GLY A 219 -20.81 6.37 9.60
C GLY A 219 -21.16 4.94 10.04
N ARG A 220 -21.37 4.02 9.10
CA ARG A 220 -21.83 2.63 9.30
C ARG A 220 -20.69 1.65 9.59
N SER A 221 -19.86 1.95 10.59
CA SER A 221 -18.65 1.16 10.86
C SER A 221 -18.97 -0.28 11.26
N ALA A 222 -19.98 -0.50 12.10
CA ALA A 222 -20.36 -1.84 12.57
C ALA A 222 -20.91 -2.70 11.42
N GLU A 223 -21.79 -2.14 10.59
CA GLU A 223 -22.38 -2.80 9.43
C GLU A 223 -21.29 -3.15 8.41
N SER A 224 -20.43 -2.19 8.08
CA SER A 224 -19.33 -2.40 7.14
C SER A 224 -18.37 -3.52 7.59
N PHE A 225 -18.09 -3.63 8.89
CA PHE A 225 -17.22 -4.69 9.40
C PHE A 225 -17.92 -6.04 9.52
N LYS A 226 -19.25 -6.05 9.66
CA LYS A 226 -20.05 -7.27 9.60
C LYS A 226 -20.12 -7.82 8.17
N GLU A 227 -20.29 -6.94 7.17
CA GLU A 227 -20.33 -7.31 5.74
C GLU A 227 -18.99 -7.87 5.23
N ASP A 228 -17.87 -7.21 5.54
CA ASP A 228 -16.54 -7.69 5.18
C ASP A 228 -15.56 -7.47 6.34
N PRO A 229 -15.38 -8.47 7.23
CA PRO A 229 -14.54 -8.31 8.42
C PRO A 229 -13.06 -8.05 8.12
N VAL A 230 -12.58 -8.37 6.91
CA VAL A 230 -11.21 -8.04 6.47
C VAL A 230 -10.97 -6.53 6.45
N ARG A 231 -12.01 -5.70 6.36
CA ARG A 231 -11.91 -4.24 6.46
C ARG A 231 -11.30 -3.78 7.79
N LEU A 232 -11.43 -4.54 8.87
CA LEU A 232 -10.73 -4.26 10.13
C LEU A 232 -9.21 -4.27 9.93
N LEU A 233 -8.69 -5.31 9.27
CA LEU A 233 -7.25 -5.45 8.98
C LEU A 233 -6.79 -4.44 7.92
N ARG A 234 -7.63 -4.12 6.93
CA ARG A 234 -7.36 -2.99 6.01
C ARG A 234 -7.26 -1.67 6.77
N GLY A 235 -8.09 -1.46 7.78
CA GLY A 235 -8.01 -0.28 8.65
C GLY A 235 -6.71 -0.23 9.44
N VAL A 236 -6.29 -1.36 10.02
CA VAL A 236 -4.97 -1.50 10.66
C VAL A 236 -3.85 -1.15 9.67
N ARG A 237 -3.92 -1.63 8.43
CA ARG A 237 -2.96 -1.28 7.39
C ARG A 237 -2.94 0.21 7.10
N MET A 238 -4.10 0.85 6.92
CA MET A 238 -4.18 2.30 6.73
C MET A 238 -3.54 3.08 7.88
N LEU A 239 -3.78 2.65 9.12
CA LEU A 239 -3.19 3.22 10.33
C LEU A 239 -1.67 3.05 10.40
N SER A 240 -1.13 1.97 9.85
CA SER A 240 0.32 1.72 9.77
C SER A 240 0.98 2.47 8.61
N ASP A 241 0.29 2.63 7.50
CA ASP A 241 0.81 3.24 6.28
C ASP A 241 0.75 4.75 6.30
N PHE A 242 -0.29 5.34 6.89
CA PHE A 242 -0.54 6.77 6.79
C PHE A 242 -0.49 7.45 8.15
N PRO A 243 -0.14 8.75 8.22
CA PRO A 243 -0.11 9.50 9.47
C PRO A 243 -1.52 9.90 9.91
N ILE A 244 -2.42 8.92 10.08
CA ILE A 244 -3.83 9.09 10.40
C ILE A 244 -4.21 8.41 11.71
N LYS A 245 -5.36 8.80 12.28
CA LYS A 245 -5.92 8.21 13.50
C LYS A 245 -7.31 7.62 13.23
N ALA A 246 -7.69 6.58 13.96
CA ALA A 246 -9.04 6.04 13.89
C ALA A 246 -10.07 7.05 14.43
N HIS A 247 -11.15 7.29 13.69
CA HIS A 247 -12.28 8.08 14.17
C HIS A 247 -12.96 7.40 15.38
N PRO A 248 -13.52 8.14 16.35
CA PRO A 248 -14.24 7.55 17.47
C PRO A 248 -15.36 6.59 17.08
N SER A 249 -16.07 6.82 15.97
CA SER A 249 -17.09 5.88 15.48
C SER A 249 -16.51 4.51 15.11
N LEU A 250 -15.32 4.50 14.50
CA LEU A 250 -14.61 3.27 14.16
C LEU A 250 -14.23 2.53 15.44
N LEU A 251 -13.66 3.24 16.42
CA LEU A 251 -13.27 2.66 17.71
C LEU A 251 -14.45 2.07 18.48
N ARG A 252 -15.62 2.73 18.46
CA ARG A 252 -16.85 2.23 19.10
C ARG A 252 -17.35 0.93 18.47
N ALA A 253 -17.15 0.73 17.16
CA ALA A 253 -17.57 -0.48 16.48
C ALA A 253 -16.64 -1.69 16.69
N LEU A 254 -15.38 -1.48 17.13
CA LEU A 254 -14.40 -2.55 17.24
C LEU A 254 -14.79 -3.69 18.19
N PRO A 255 -15.26 -3.45 19.44
CA PRO A 255 -15.55 -4.53 20.38
C PRO A 255 -16.51 -5.58 19.81
N ASP A 256 -17.56 -5.11 19.12
CA ASP A 256 -18.59 -5.99 18.56
C ASP A 256 -18.19 -6.60 17.21
N SER A 257 -17.22 -6.00 16.51
CA SER A 257 -16.84 -6.39 15.15
C SER A 257 -15.65 -7.34 15.07
N VAL A 258 -14.69 -7.25 16.01
CA VAL A 258 -13.45 -8.04 15.97
C VAL A 258 -13.72 -9.54 15.90
N GLN A 259 -14.77 -10.01 16.58
CA GLN A 259 -15.16 -11.41 16.58
C GLN A 259 -15.47 -11.97 15.19
N TYR A 260 -15.89 -11.12 14.23
CA TYR A 260 -16.21 -11.56 12.88
C TYR A 260 -14.97 -11.99 12.08
N LEU A 261 -13.76 -11.64 12.53
CA LEU A 261 -12.51 -12.14 11.94
C LEU A 261 -12.40 -13.67 12.00
N LYS A 262 -13.08 -14.34 12.94
CA LYS A 262 -13.11 -15.81 13.01
C LYS A 262 -13.75 -16.46 11.78
N ASN A 263 -14.62 -15.73 11.08
CA ASN A 263 -15.33 -16.20 9.90
C ASN A 263 -14.56 -15.93 8.60
N VAL A 264 -13.41 -15.26 8.67
CA VAL A 264 -12.61 -14.91 7.50
C VAL A 264 -11.64 -16.05 7.19
N LYS A 265 -11.59 -16.46 5.90
CA LYS A 265 -10.60 -17.42 5.41
C LYS A 265 -9.18 -16.98 5.82
N PRO A 266 -8.36 -17.82 6.48
CA PRO A 266 -7.03 -17.46 6.96
C PRO A 266 -6.10 -16.83 5.92
N LYS A 267 -6.20 -17.26 4.65
CA LYS A 267 -5.43 -16.65 3.54
C LYS A 267 -5.74 -15.16 3.32
N ARG A 268 -7.01 -14.74 3.48
CA ARG A 268 -7.40 -13.31 3.39
C ARG A 268 -6.84 -12.50 4.56
N ILE A 269 -6.78 -13.10 5.76
CA ILE A 269 -6.11 -12.50 6.92
C ILE A 269 -4.62 -12.35 6.64
N GLY A 270 -3.96 -13.42 6.19
CA GLY A 270 -2.53 -13.43 5.87
C GLY A 270 -2.14 -12.39 4.83
N PHE A 271 -2.97 -12.21 3.81
CA PHE A 271 -2.75 -11.19 2.77
C PHE A 271 -2.73 -9.76 3.33
N GLU A 272 -3.75 -9.36 4.10
CA GLU A 272 -3.73 -8.01 4.70
C GLU A 272 -2.66 -7.90 5.80
N PHE A 273 -2.38 -8.98 6.53
CA PHE A 273 -1.32 -9.02 7.52
C PHE A 273 0.08 -8.82 6.90
N ALA A 274 0.37 -9.45 5.75
CA ALA A 274 1.62 -9.22 5.02
C ALA A 274 1.80 -7.74 4.68
N LYS A 275 0.74 -7.07 4.22
CA LYS A 275 0.78 -5.64 3.93
C LYS A 275 0.95 -4.78 5.18
N VAL A 276 0.36 -5.16 6.32
CA VAL A 276 0.62 -4.49 7.61
C VAL A 276 2.11 -4.59 7.96
N MET A 277 2.73 -5.75 7.72
CA MET A 277 4.16 -5.98 7.98
C MET A 277 5.07 -5.22 7.01
N GLN A 278 4.61 -4.90 5.80
CA GLN A 278 5.33 -4.08 4.82
C GLN A 278 5.01 -2.58 4.91
N ALA A 279 4.15 -2.18 5.85
CA ALA A 279 3.72 -0.80 5.99
C ALA A 279 4.86 0.12 6.42
N GLU A 280 4.64 1.43 6.37
CA GLU A 280 5.64 2.41 6.83
C GLU A 280 5.94 2.31 8.34
N LYS A 281 4.91 2.01 9.16
CA LYS A 281 5.02 1.86 10.61
C LYS A 281 4.30 0.59 11.09
N PRO A 282 4.83 -0.61 10.80
CA PRO A 282 4.16 -1.88 11.12
C PRO A 282 3.90 -2.03 12.62
N SER A 283 4.86 -1.57 13.46
CA SER A 283 4.71 -1.58 14.92
C SER A 283 3.50 -0.80 15.44
N TYR A 284 3.03 0.24 14.73
CA TYR A 284 1.83 0.98 15.13
C TYR A 284 0.56 0.16 14.93
N GLY A 285 0.40 -0.45 13.75
CA GLY A 285 -0.73 -1.34 13.47
C GLY A 285 -0.73 -2.58 14.35
N LEU A 286 0.43 -3.20 14.59
CA LEU A 286 0.54 -4.35 15.49
C LEU A 286 0.10 -4.00 16.91
N LYS A 287 0.51 -2.83 17.44
CA LYS A 287 0.02 -2.35 18.75
C LYS A 287 -1.48 -2.08 18.76
N PHE A 288 -2.02 -1.55 17.67
CA PHE A 288 -3.47 -1.38 17.53
C PHE A 288 -4.19 -2.72 17.55
N MET A 289 -3.67 -3.73 16.83
CA MET A 289 -4.21 -5.08 16.84
C MET A 289 -4.17 -5.70 18.23
N ALA A 290 -3.06 -5.57 18.96
CA ALA A 290 -2.92 -6.07 20.32
C ALA A 290 -3.93 -5.42 21.27
N LYS A 291 -4.06 -4.09 21.23
CA LYS A 291 -5.01 -3.33 22.05
C LYS A 291 -6.46 -3.76 21.83
N HIS A 292 -6.80 -4.21 20.62
CA HIS A 292 -8.16 -4.57 20.22
C HIS A 292 -8.33 -6.09 20.01
N ASN A 293 -7.48 -6.92 20.62
CA ASN A 293 -7.59 -8.39 20.61
C ASN A 293 -7.66 -9.02 19.20
N MET A 294 -6.95 -8.43 18.23
CA MET A 294 -6.90 -8.93 16.86
C MET A 294 -5.72 -9.90 16.63
N VAL A 295 -4.70 -9.89 17.49
CA VAL A 295 -3.48 -10.71 17.32
C VAL A 295 -3.77 -12.21 17.36
N GLN A 296 -4.75 -12.64 18.17
CA GLN A 296 -5.19 -14.04 18.25
C GLN A 296 -5.63 -14.63 16.89
N TYR A 297 -6.13 -13.81 15.97
CA TYR A 297 -6.51 -14.28 14.63
C TYR A 297 -5.31 -14.48 13.71
N ILE A 298 -4.18 -13.82 14.01
CA ILE A 298 -2.89 -14.01 13.33
C ILE A 298 -2.18 -15.24 13.88
N CYS A 299 -2.04 -15.35 15.20
CA CYS A 299 -1.40 -16.48 15.85
C CYS A 299 -1.71 -16.46 17.35
N ALA A 300 -2.17 -17.58 17.90
CA ALA A 300 -2.39 -17.71 19.34
C ALA A 300 -1.09 -17.53 20.14
N ASP A 301 0.03 -18.02 19.61
CA ASP A 301 1.34 -17.91 20.26
C ASP A 301 1.92 -16.50 20.22
N LEU A 302 1.62 -15.71 19.19
CA LEU A 302 1.91 -14.26 19.23
C LEU A 302 1.04 -13.54 20.25
N ASN A 303 -0.19 -14.01 20.46
CA ASN A 303 -1.07 -13.41 21.46
C ASN A 303 -0.60 -13.72 22.88
N SER A 304 -0.03 -14.89 23.14
CA SER A 304 0.43 -15.32 24.47
C SER A 304 1.69 -14.60 24.97
N ILE A 305 2.49 -13.99 24.07
CA ILE A 305 3.63 -13.15 24.48
C ILE A 305 3.22 -11.74 24.93
N ILE A 306 1.97 -11.33 24.69
CA ILE A 306 1.42 -10.06 25.19
C ILE A 306 1.25 -10.18 26.71
N GLY A 307 1.88 -9.29 27.47
CA GLY A 307 1.89 -9.35 28.93
C GLY A 307 2.95 -10.29 29.54
N LEU A 308 3.64 -11.11 28.73
CA LEU A 308 4.64 -12.06 29.22
C LEU A 308 5.89 -11.35 29.77
N LYS A 309 6.03 -11.30 31.10
CA LYS A 309 7.15 -10.62 31.76
C LYS A 309 8.47 -11.37 31.64
N GLN A 310 9.53 -10.60 31.41
CA GLN A 310 10.93 -11.07 31.40
C GLN A 310 11.66 -10.56 32.65
N ARG A 311 12.46 -11.43 33.27
CA ARG A 311 13.26 -11.06 34.45
C ARG A 311 14.31 -10.02 34.06
N GLY A 312 14.44 -8.96 34.86
CA GLY A 312 15.48 -7.93 34.67
C GLY A 312 15.25 -6.99 33.48
N ARG A 313 14.09 -7.04 32.83
CA ARG A 313 13.73 -6.14 31.71
C ARG A 313 12.49 -5.32 32.04
N ARG A 314 12.49 -4.05 31.60
CA ARG A 314 11.34 -3.15 31.72
C ARG A 314 10.41 -3.35 30.53
N GLY A 315 9.25 -3.99 30.78
CA GLY A 315 8.24 -4.30 29.76
C GLY A 315 7.92 -5.80 29.72
N ASP A 316 7.10 -6.21 28.76
CA ASP A 316 6.90 -7.62 28.39
C ASP A 316 7.62 -7.97 27.08
N VAL A 317 7.53 -9.25 26.68
CA VAL A 317 8.10 -9.73 25.41
C VAL A 317 7.50 -8.98 24.21
N TRP A 318 6.20 -8.68 24.24
CA TRP A 318 5.54 -7.94 23.16
C TRP A 318 6.10 -6.52 23.00
N ASP A 319 6.26 -5.77 24.10
CA ASP A 319 6.85 -4.43 24.11
C ASP A 319 8.26 -4.42 23.51
N HIS A 320 9.06 -5.43 23.85
CA HIS A 320 10.39 -5.67 23.28
C HIS A 320 10.31 -5.89 21.76
N THR A 321 9.49 -6.84 21.32
CA THR A 321 9.28 -7.14 19.91
C THR A 321 8.79 -5.92 19.12
N MET A 322 7.87 -5.12 19.68
CA MET A 322 7.39 -3.90 19.02
C MET A 322 8.46 -2.82 18.91
N LYS A 323 9.37 -2.72 19.89
CA LYS A 323 10.54 -1.84 19.79
C LYS A 323 11.49 -2.33 18.70
N ALA A 324 11.76 -3.63 18.61
CA ALA A 324 12.58 -4.21 17.56
C ALA A 324 12.00 -3.93 16.16
N VAL A 325 10.71 -4.22 15.94
CA VAL A 325 10.01 -3.90 14.67
C VAL A 325 10.11 -2.41 14.34
N LYS A 326 9.97 -1.52 15.33
CA LYS A 326 10.12 -0.08 15.13
C LYS A 326 11.57 0.32 14.78
N ASN A 327 12.55 -0.28 15.45
CA ASN A 327 13.97 0.05 15.28
C ASN A 327 14.52 -0.42 13.92
N ALA A 328 13.99 -1.52 13.38
CA ALA A 328 14.38 -2.04 12.08
C ALA A 328 14.10 -1.05 10.93
N LYS A 329 13.06 -0.20 11.06
CA LYS A 329 12.67 0.80 10.04
C LYS A 329 12.60 0.22 8.62
N SER A 330 12.10 -1.01 8.51
CA SER A 330 12.08 -1.77 7.27
C SER A 330 10.66 -1.98 6.76
N GLN A 331 10.53 -2.10 5.44
CA GLN A 331 9.32 -2.60 4.74
C GLN A 331 9.55 -4.01 4.17
N ASP A 332 10.70 -4.63 4.45
CA ASP A 332 11.01 -5.99 4.05
C ASP A 332 10.16 -6.98 4.84
N LEU A 333 9.35 -7.76 4.12
CA LEU A 333 8.39 -8.69 4.71
C LEU A 333 9.08 -9.79 5.52
N ILE A 334 10.14 -10.39 4.98
CA ILE A 334 10.84 -11.52 5.60
C ILE A 334 11.51 -11.06 6.89
N LEU A 335 12.22 -9.93 6.86
CA LEU A 335 12.83 -9.34 8.03
C LEU A 335 11.79 -9.01 9.11
N ASN A 336 10.73 -8.29 8.75
CA ASN A 336 9.74 -7.85 9.73
C ASN A 336 8.97 -9.04 10.35
N LEU A 337 8.68 -10.09 9.56
CA LEU A 337 8.12 -11.34 10.09
C LEU A 337 9.12 -12.04 11.01
N ALA A 338 10.40 -12.15 10.63
CA ALA A 338 11.41 -12.76 11.49
C ALA A 338 11.55 -12.02 12.83
N ILE A 339 11.55 -10.68 12.81
CA ILE A 339 11.53 -9.87 14.04
C ILE A 339 10.27 -10.13 14.85
N LEU A 340 9.09 -10.21 14.23
CA LEU A 340 7.85 -10.44 14.97
C LEU A 340 7.84 -11.81 15.69
N TYR A 341 8.38 -12.85 15.05
CA TYR A 341 8.32 -14.22 15.56
C TYR A 341 9.51 -14.63 16.44
N HIS A 342 10.64 -13.90 16.44
CA HIS A 342 11.91 -14.35 17.03
C HIS A 342 11.81 -14.91 18.46
N ASP A 343 10.96 -14.30 19.30
CA ASP A 343 10.81 -14.61 20.71
C ASP A 343 9.50 -15.33 21.08
N THR A 344 8.70 -15.75 20.09
CA THR A 344 7.38 -16.38 20.34
C THR A 344 7.45 -17.69 21.13
N GLY A 345 8.52 -18.47 20.95
CA GLY A 345 8.77 -19.72 21.67
C GLY A 345 8.92 -19.54 23.19
N LYS A 346 9.18 -18.32 23.69
CA LYS A 346 9.30 -18.05 25.14
C LYS A 346 8.01 -18.35 25.91
N ALA A 347 6.85 -18.31 25.24
CA ALA A 347 5.58 -18.68 25.87
C ALA A 347 5.39 -20.20 26.03
N LYS A 348 6.16 -21.02 25.29
CA LYS A 348 5.99 -22.48 25.22
C LYS A 348 7.06 -23.28 25.95
N VAL A 349 8.23 -22.69 26.20
CA VAL A 349 9.33 -23.39 26.87
C VAL A 349 9.37 -23.04 28.35
N GLU A 350 9.68 -24.04 29.17
CA GLU A 350 9.85 -23.85 30.60
C GLU A 350 11.07 -22.97 30.90
N LYS A 351 10.95 -22.08 31.89
CA LYS A 351 12.06 -21.25 32.33
C LYS A 351 13.02 -22.07 33.18
N VAL A 352 14.22 -22.34 32.66
CA VAL A 352 15.30 -22.96 33.44
C VAL A 352 16.25 -21.85 33.92
N LYS A 353 16.34 -21.64 35.24
CA LYS A 353 17.16 -20.58 35.88
C LYS A 353 16.92 -19.16 35.31
N GLY A 354 15.70 -18.89 34.83
CA GLY A 354 15.34 -17.59 34.21
C GLY A 354 15.70 -17.45 32.73
N HIS A 355 16.28 -18.49 32.12
CA HIS A 355 16.49 -18.59 30.68
C HIS A 355 15.42 -19.46 30.03
N PHE A 356 15.19 -19.24 28.74
CA PHE A 356 14.27 -20.02 27.91
C PHE A 356 15.11 -20.89 26.97
N PRO A 357 15.58 -22.08 27.40
CA PRO A 357 16.32 -22.97 26.51
C PRO A 357 15.43 -23.33 25.30
N ASP A 358 16.05 -23.48 24.13
CA ASP A 358 15.39 -23.87 22.87
C ASP A 358 14.27 -22.96 22.33
N HIS A 359 13.99 -21.81 22.94
CA HIS A 359 12.93 -20.92 22.44
C HIS A 359 13.15 -20.49 20.99
N ALA A 360 14.38 -20.36 20.50
CA ALA A 360 14.65 -20.01 19.11
C ALA A 360 14.12 -21.08 18.14
N ARG A 361 14.35 -22.36 18.45
CA ARG A 361 13.82 -23.49 17.68
C ARG A 361 12.29 -23.53 17.74
N GLU A 362 11.72 -23.32 18.93
CA GLU A 362 10.27 -23.31 19.10
C GLU A 362 9.60 -22.12 18.40
N SER A 363 10.20 -20.93 18.46
CA SER A 363 9.79 -19.75 17.68
C SER A 363 9.78 -20.06 16.18
N GLY A 364 10.77 -20.79 15.68
CA GLY A 364 10.84 -21.23 14.29
C GLY A 364 9.66 -22.15 13.92
N ARG A 365 9.29 -23.10 14.78
CA ARG A 365 8.10 -23.94 14.59
C ARG A 365 6.80 -23.16 14.59
N VAL A 366 6.66 -22.22 15.53
CA VAL A 366 5.50 -21.31 15.60
C VAL A 366 5.40 -20.47 14.32
N ALA A 367 6.51 -19.91 13.85
CA ALA A 367 6.54 -19.13 12.61
C ALA A 367 6.08 -19.98 11.42
N ARG A 368 6.61 -21.20 11.25
CA ARG A 368 6.21 -22.10 10.16
C ARG A 368 4.72 -22.43 10.20
N SER A 369 4.22 -22.88 11.34
CA SER A 369 2.81 -23.26 11.50
C SER A 369 1.87 -22.07 11.25
N SER A 370 2.18 -20.91 11.84
CA SER A 370 1.37 -19.72 11.73
C SER A 370 1.31 -19.18 10.30
N LEU A 371 2.47 -19.02 9.66
CA LEU A 371 2.55 -18.46 8.31
C LEU A 371 1.98 -19.41 7.26
N LEU A 372 2.14 -20.73 7.42
CA LEU A 372 1.49 -21.72 6.58
C LEU A 372 -0.04 -21.61 6.65
N ARG A 373 -0.60 -21.53 7.88
CA ARG A 373 -2.04 -21.33 8.09
C ARG A 373 -2.54 -20.04 7.46
N LEU A 374 -1.76 -18.96 7.52
CA LEU A 374 -2.06 -17.68 6.90
C LEU A 374 -1.87 -17.67 5.36
N GLY A 375 -1.41 -18.78 4.77
CA GLY A 375 -1.28 -18.93 3.33
C GLY A 375 -0.05 -18.27 2.71
N PHE A 376 1.00 -18.03 3.49
CA PHE A 376 2.27 -17.53 2.96
C PHE A 376 2.95 -18.59 2.08
N ASN A 377 3.77 -18.13 1.14
CA ASN A 377 4.58 -18.99 0.29
C ASN A 377 5.62 -19.78 1.12
N LYS A 378 5.84 -21.06 0.79
CA LYS A 378 6.80 -21.93 1.49
C LYS A 378 8.23 -21.35 1.53
N GLY A 379 8.68 -20.69 0.46
CA GLY A 379 9.98 -20.02 0.41
C GLY A 379 10.10 -18.90 1.45
N ILE A 380 9.09 -18.03 1.55
CA ILE A 380 9.03 -16.99 2.59
C ILE A 380 9.02 -17.63 3.99
N ILE A 381 8.19 -18.66 4.19
CA ILE A 381 8.06 -19.35 5.47
C ILE A 381 9.41 -19.89 5.95
N GLU A 382 10.13 -20.59 5.08
CA GLU A 382 11.39 -21.23 5.45
C GLU A 382 12.49 -20.20 5.72
N ARG A 383 12.57 -19.13 4.93
CA ARG A 383 13.51 -18.02 5.15
C ARG A 383 13.26 -17.33 6.49
N VAL A 384 11.99 -17.01 6.80
CA VAL A 384 11.62 -16.44 8.10
C VAL A 384 12.00 -17.38 9.23
N ALA A 385 11.69 -18.67 9.10
CA ALA A 385 11.96 -19.65 10.15
C ALA A 385 13.46 -19.83 10.41
N ARG A 386 14.30 -19.90 9.37
CA ARG A 386 15.77 -19.98 9.53
C ARG A 386 16.34 -18.75 10.24
N LEU A 387 15.87 -17.56 9.89
CA LEU A 387 16.26 -16.33 10.58
C LEU A 387 15.90 -16.38 12.07
N VAL A 388 14.68 -16.82 12.37
CA VAL A 388 14.18 -16.97 13.75
C VAL A 388 14.96 -18.03 14.52
N GLU A 389 15.26 -19.18 13.93
CA GLU A 389 15.96 -20.28 14.62
C GLU A 389 17.41 -19.90 14.97
N ASN A 390 18.03 -19.03 14.17
CA ASN A 390 19.42 -18.61 14.36
C ASN A 390 19.56 -17.27 15.10
N HIS A 391 18.47 -16.59 15.48
CA HIS A 391 18.53 -15.22 16.01
C HIS A 391 19.39 -15.05 17.28
N LYS A 392 19.65 -16.14 18.02
CA LYS A 392 20.52 -16.16 19.22
C LYS A 392 22.01 -16.27 18.91
N PHE A 393 22.40 -16.53 17.67
CA PHE A 393 23.80 -16.78 17.30
C PHE A 393 24.72 -15.63 17.70
N VAL A 394 24.31 -14.37 17.49
CA VAL A 394 25.15 -13.22 17.88
C VAL A 394 25.40 -13.21 19.39
N ASP A 395 24.39 -13.52 20.20
CA ASP A 395 24.56 -13.58 21.66
C ASP A 395 25.51 -14.71 22.09
N SER A 396 25.44 -15.88 21.46
CA SER A 396 26.36 -17.00 21.72
C SER A 396 27.79 -16.67 21.30
N ALA A 397 27.96 -16.11 20.10
CA ALA A 397 29.24 -15.70 19.56
C ALA A 397 29.94 -14.63 20.41
N LEU A 398 29.18 -13.70 21.00
CA LEU A 398 29.71 -12.67 21.90
C LEU A 398 30.20 -13.24 23.25
N LYS A 399 29.64 -14.38 23.68
CA LYS A 399 30.07 -15.10 24.89
C LYS A 399 31.28 -16.01 24.66
N GLY A 400 31.68 -16.20 23.40
CA GLY A 400 32.73 -17.15 23.03
C GLY A 400 32.23 -18.59 22.94
N ASP A 401 30.91 -18.80 22.90
CA ASP A 401 30.30 -20.14 22.86
C ASP A 401 30.26 -20.73 21.42
N SER A 402 30.77 -19.99 20.42
CA SER A 402 30.69 -20.36 19.00
C SER A 402 32.06 -20.56 18.36
N ASP A 403 32.30 -21.76 17.85
CA ASP A 403 33.49 -22.16 17.09
C ASP A 403 33.36 -21.85 15.59
N GLU A 404 34.43 -22.07 14.82
CA GLU A 404 34.43 -21.79 13.38
C GLU A 404 33.38 -22.57 12.58
N ASP A 405 33.04 -23.78 13.01
CA ASP A 405 32.06 -24.61 12.31
C ASP A 405 30.65 -24.09 12.50
N GLU A 406 30.34 -23.51 13.66
CA GLU A 406 29.07 -22.79 13.87
C GLU A 406 28.95 -21.55 12.97
N TYR A 407 30.05 -20.80 12.77
CA TYR A 407 30.06 -19.69 11.82
C TYR A 407 29.83 -20.16 10.38
N ARG A 408 30.51 -21.24 9.94
CA ARG A 408 30.31 -21.84 8.61
C ARG A 408 28.88 -22.32 8.43
N LYS A 409 28.33 -23.01 9.43
CA LYS A 409 26.93 -23.48 9.44
C LYS A 409 25.95 -22.32 9.31
N LEU A 410 26.16 -21.22 10.02
CA LEU A 410 25.32 -20.02 9.89
C LEU A 410 25.33 -19.48 8.46
N ILE A 411 26.52 -19.31 7.87
CA ILE A 411 26.70 -18.79 6.51
C ILE A 411 25.95 -19.67 5.50
N LEU A 412 26.16 -20.99 5.56
CA LEU A 412 25.54 -21.94 4.64
C LEU A 412 24.02 -22.08 4.84
N THR A 413 23.53 -21.88 6.07
CA THR A 413 22.10 -21.96 6.41
C THR A 413 21.33 -20.73 5.91
N LEU A 414 21.92 -19.53 6.08
CA LEU A 414 21.24 -18.27 5.81
C LEU A 414 21.49 -17.73 4.40
N ARG A 415 22.65 -18.03 3.79
CA ARG A 415 23.00 -17.64 2.42
C ARG A 415 22.66 -16.17 2.13
N GLY A 416 21.78 -15.89 1.16
CA GLY A 416 21.33 -14.54 0.79
C GLY A 416 20.58 -13.76 1.89
N ASP A 417 20.17 -14.41 2.97
CA ASP A 417 19.50 -13.77 4.11
C ASP A 417 20.45 -13.32 5.23
N LEU A 418 21.77 -13.46 5.06
CA LEU A 418 22.77 -12.96 6.04
C LEU A 418 22.59 -11.48 6.37
N LYS A 419 22.27 -10.65 5.36
CA LYS A 419 21.99 -9.23 5.59
C LYS A 419 20.76 -9.03 6.49
N ARG A 420 19.66 -9.72 6.20
CA ARG A 420 18.43 -9.69 7.03
C ARG A 420 18.70 -10.19 8.44
N PHE A 421 19.54 -11.21 8.58
CA PHE A 421 19.94 -11.74 9.89
C PHE A 421 20.65 -10.71 10.76
N PHE A 422 21.61 -9.95 10.21
CA PHE A 422 22.27 -8.90 10.97
C PHE A 422 21.37 -7.68 11.21
N GLU A 423 20.43 -7.38 10.32
CA GLU A 423 19.40 -6.36 10.56
C GLU A 423 18.45 -6.77 11.71
N LEU A 424 18.00 -8.02 11.73
CA LEU A 424 17.24 -8.63 12.84
C LEU A 424 18.02 -8.53 14.15
N SER A 425 19.29 -8.96 14.14
CA SER A 425 20.15 -8.97 15.34
C SER A 425 20.38 -7.56 15.91
N ARG A 426 20.56 -6.55 15.06
CA ARG A 426 20.67 -5.14 15.50
C ARG A 426 19.36 -4.62 16.07
N ALA A 427 18.24 -4.95 15.43
CA ALA A 427 16.91 -4.54 15.90
C ALA A 427 16.62 -5.13 17.29
N ASP A 428 16.93 -6.41 17.51
CA ASP A 428 16.81 -7.09 18.81
C ASP A 428 17.74 -6.46 19.85
N ALA A 429 19.04 -6.37 19.57
CA ALA A 429 20.04 -5.80 20.49
C ALA A 429 19.67 -4.38 20.95
N THR A 430 19.34 -3.49 20.02
CA THR A 430 18.98 -2.10 20.34
C THR A 430 17.65 -1.99 21.10
N SER A 431 16.71 -2.91 20.87
CA SER A 431 15.45 -2.94 21.61
C SER A 431 15.62 -3.43 23.06
N ALA A 432 16.64 -4.25 23.31
CA ALA A 432 17.08 -4.67 24.65
C ALA A 432 18.03 -3.66 25.33
N GLY A 433 18.42 -2.58 24.65
CA GLY A 433 19.36 -1.57 25.18
C GLY A 433 20.84 -1.94 25.03
N HIS A 434 21.16 -2.95 24.22
CA HIS A 434 22.54 -3.35 23.91
C HIS A 434 23.11 -2.52 22.73
N ASN A 435 24.43 -2.51 22.59
CA ASN A 435 25.11 -1.71 21.57
C ASN A 435 25.12 -2.44 20.21
N ALA A 436 24.70 -1.73 19.15
CA ALA A 436 24.74 -2.24 17.78
C ALA A 436 26.16 -2.56 17.30
N SER A 437 27.20 -1.95 17.88
CA SER A 437 28.61 -2.23 17.53
C SER A 437 29.01 -3.69 17.76
N ASP A 438 28.39 -4.35 18.74
CA ASP A 438 28.69 -5.75 19.05
C ASP A 438 28.23 -6.67 17.92
N VAL A 439 27.06 -6.37 17.34
CA VAL A 439 26.54 -7.06 16.15
C VAL A 439 27.46 -6.81 14.95
N THR A 440 27.90 -5.56 14.76
CA THR A 440 28.83 -5.20 13.66
C THR A 440 30.16 -5.96 13.76
N ARG A 441 30.65 -6.25 14.97
CA ARG A 441 31.87 -7.05 15.15
C ARG A 441 31.70 -8.48 14.63
N ILE A 442 30.58 -9.11 14.96
CA ILE A 442 30.27 -10.48 14.51
C ILE A 442 30.02 -10.51 13.00
N GLU A 443 29.30 -9.52 12.47
CA GLU A 443 29.05 -9.37 11.03
C GLU A 443 30.35 -9.27 10.21
N LYS A 444 31.31 -8.45 10.64
CA LYS A 444 32.61 -8.37 9.98
C LYS A 444 33.38 -9.69 9.99
N ARG A 445 33.23 -10.49 11.04
CA ARG A 445 33.86 -11.82 11.11
C ARG A 445 33.19 -12.78 10.14
N VAL A 446 31.86 -12.80 10.10
CA VAL A 446 31.09 -13.62 9.15
C VAL A 446 31.41 -13.23 7.70
N GLN A 447 31.53 -11.94 7.40
CA GLN A 447 31.89 -11.47 6.06
C GLN A 447 33.27 -11.96 5.61
N ARG A 448 34.30 -11.86 6.48
CA ARG A 448 35.64 -12.39 6.17
C ARG A 448 35.64 -13.91 5.97
N MET A 449 34.87 -14.64 6.77
CA MET A 449 34.77 -16.10 6.62
C MET A 449 34.03 -16.46 5.33
N LYS A 450 32.99 -15.70 4.96
CA LYS A 450 32.28 -15.88 3.69
C LYS A 450 33.22 -15.70 2.50
N GLU A 451 34.05 -14.66 2.49
CA GLU A 451 35.04 -14.39 1.43
C GLU A 451 36.11 -15.47 1.29
N SER A 452 36.32 -16.29 2.33
CA SER A 452 37.26 -17.42 2.31
C SER A 452 36.64 -18.75 1.89
N LEU A 453 35.32 -18.81 1.68
CA LEU A 453 34.64 -20.03 1.24
C LEU A 453 34.72 -20.19 -0.28
N PRO A 454 34.86 -21.43 -0.80
CA PRO A 454 34.80 -21.71 -2.24
C PRO A 454 33.47 -21.29 -2.89
N ASP A 455 33.52 -20.69 -4.08
CA ASP A 455 32.35 -20.18 -4.83
C ASP A 455 31.33 -21.28 -5.21
N ASP A 456 31.77 -22.53 -5.36
CA ASP A 456 30.93 -23.68 -5.73
C ASP A 456 29.97 -24.13 -4.61
N MET A 457 30.15 -23.65 -3.38
CA MET A 457 29.24 -23.93 -2.27
C MET A 457 27.99 -23.03 -2.24
N GLU A 458 27.94 -21.95 -3.04
CA GLU A 458 26.78 -21.02 -3.14
C GLU A 458 25.87 -21.28 -4.36
N ALA A 459 26.27 -22.18 -5.28
CA ALA A 459 25.76 -22.23 -6.67
C ALA A 459 24.31 -22.69 -6.91
N ASP A 460 23.59 -23.23 -5.91
CA ASP A 460 22.17 -23.52 -6.06
C ASP A 460 21.32 -22.52 -5.26
N SER A 461 20.43 -21.80 -5.96
CA SER A 461 19.11 -21.26 -5.52
C SER A 461 18.82 -19.75 -5.55
N GLU A 462 19.74 -18.81 -5.86
CA GLU A 462 19.34 -17.39 -5.90
C GLU A 462 18.28 -17.09 -6.99
N GLU A 463 18.40 -17.71 -8.16
CA GLU A 463 17.44 -17.58 -9.26
C GLU A 463 16.10 -18.33 -9.03
N GLU A 464 16.09 -19.35 -8.18
CA GLU A 464 14.88 -20.10 -7.82
C GLU A 464 14.09 -19.42 -6.69
N LEU A 465 14.80 -18.73 -5.77
CA LEU A 465 14.21 -18.04 -4.62
C LEU A 465 13.58 -16.69 -4.97
N LEU A 466 14.06 -15.99 -6.00
CA LEU A 466 13.49 -14.71 -6.47
C LEU A 466 12.13 -14.87 -7.19
N LYS A 467 11.80 -16.07 -7.70
CA LYS A 467 10.53 -16.32 -8.42
C LYS A 467 9.31 -16.46 -7.49
N LEU A 468 9.50 -16.35 -6.16
CA LEU A 468 8.49 -16.65 -5.13
C LEU A 468 8.04 -15.41 -4.31
N ASP A 469 8.49 -14.21 -4.70
CA ASP A 469 8.19 -12.95 -3.99
C ASP A 469 6.80 -12.35 -4.31
N ASP A 470 6.02 -12.98 -5.19
CA ASP A 470 4.66 -12.54 -5.48
C ASP A 470 3.68 -13.01 -4.38
N VAL A 471 3.16 -12.02 -3.64
CA VAL A 471 1.94 -12.18 -2.85
C VAL A 471 0.77 -12.28 -3.84
N PRO A 472 -0.06 -13.35 -3.84
CA PRO A 472 -1.13 -13.53 -4.82
C PRO A 472 -2.11 -12.34 -4.91
N ASP A 473 -2.50 -11.94 -6.13
CA ASP A 473 -3.52 -10.90 -6.39
C ASP A 473 -4.89 -11.37 -5.86
N PRO A 474 -5.50 -10.66 -4.88
CA PRO A 474 -6.78 -11.04 -4.27
C PRO A 474 -7.99 -10.88 -5.21
N ARG A 475 -7.79 -10.39 -6.44
CA ARG A 475 -8.83 -10.32 -7.48
C ARG A 475 -9.00 -11.62 -8.25
N LYS A 476 -8.13 -12.62 -8.07
CA LYS A 476 -8.38 -13.97 -8.61
C LYS A 476 -9.35 -14.71 -7.68
N PRO A 477 -10.48 -15.24 -8.17
CA PRO A 477 -11.25 -16.20 -7.40
C PRO A 477 -10.34 -17.39 -7.11
N VAL A 478 -10.30 -17.82 -5.86
CA VAL A 478 -9.67 -19.09 -5.50
C VAL A 478 -10.73 -20.15 -5.73
N ASP A 479 -10.94 -20.51 -6.99
CA ASP A 479 -11.67 -21.72 -7.36
C ASP A 479 -10.76 -22.65 -8.17
N GLU A 480 -11.04 -23.92 -7.91
CA GLU A 480 -10.38 -25.18 -8.24
C GLU A 480 -9.79 -25.30 -9.66
N ALA A 481 -8.63 -25.98 -9.73
CA ALA A 481 -7.83 -26.35 -10.91
C ALA A 481 -6.90 -25.26 -11.46
N GLU A 482 -5.60 -25.37 -11.14
CA GLU A 482 -4.48 -25.01 -12.03
C GLU A 482 -3.16 -25.53 -11.39
N GLU A 483 -2.98 -26.85 -11.47
CA GLU A 483 -1.66 -27.45 -11.75
C GLU A 483 -1.53 -27.49 -13.28
N GLU A 484 -0.33 -27.21 -13.80
CA GLU A 484 0.01 -26.95 -15.22
C GLU A 484 -0.50 -25.57 -15.71
N ILE A 485 0.33 -24.57 -15.99
CA ILE A 485 1.33 -24.54 -17.07
C ILE A 485 2.46 -23.56 -16.68
N HIS A 486 3.66 -24.08 -16.44
CA HIS A 486 4.90 -23.30 -16.45
C HIS A 486 5.58 -23.51 -17.81
N PHE A 487 5.51 -22.54 -18.72
CA PHE A 487 6.60 -22.19 -19.64
C PHE A 487 6.26 -20.90 -20.44
N ASN A 488 7.29 -20.10 -20.76
CA ASN A 488 7.28 -18.93 -21.67
C ASN A 488 6.79 -17.55 -21.17
N ALA A 489 7.24 -17.10 -19.99
CA ALA A 489 7.17 -15.67 -19.62
C ALA A 489 8.40 -14.85 -20.08
N ALA A 490 9.56 -15.48 -20.29
CA ALA A 490 10.82 -14.78 -20.57
C ALA A 490 10.96 -14.23 -21.99
N GLU A 491 10.16 -14.70 -22.97
CA GLU A 491 10.23 -14.20 -24.36
C GLU A 491 9.23 -13.08 -24.68
N ARG A 492 8.27 -12.78 -23.79
CA ARG A 492 7.25 -11.72 -24.02
C ARG A 492 7.63 -10.34 -23.50
N GLU A 493 8.79 -10.20 -22.85
CA GLU A 493 9.27 -8.89 -22.34
C GLU A 493 9.97 -8.03 -23.40
N LYS A 494 10.27 -8.56 -24.59
CA LYS A 494 11.03 -7.84 -25.63
C LYS A 494 10.19 -7.05 -26.64
N GLU A 495 8.86 -7.02 -26.52
CA GLU A 495 7.96 -6.33 -27.47
C GLU A 495 6.95 -5.39 -26.78
N ARG A 496 7.42 -4.58 -25.83
CA ARG A 496 6.58 -3.49 -25.28
C ARG A 496 6.91 -2.18 -26.00
N PRO A 497 5.96 -1.54 -26.70
CA PRO A 497 6.21 -0.22 -27.29
C PRO A 497 6.43 0.81 -26.17
N ASN A 498 7.42 1.69 -26.36
CA ASN A 498 7.70 2.80 -25.44
C ASN A 498 6.48 3.76 -25.42
N PRO A 499 6.08 4.34 -24.27
CA PRO A 499 5.09 5.42 -24.22
C PRO A 499 5.38 6.59 -25.20
N GLU A 500 6.64 6.87 -25.49
CA GLU A 500 7.04 7.86 -26.50
C GLU A 500 6.75 7.38 -27.94
N ASP A 501 6.89 6.08 -28.24
CA ASP A 501 6.54 5.50 -29.54
C ASP A 501 5.02 5.46 -29.76
N MET A 502 4.25 5.25 -28.68
CA MET A 502 2.79 5.36 -28.72
C MET A 502 2.31 6.82 -28.93
N LEU A 503 3.04 7.79 -28.39
CA LEU A 503 2.82 9.22 -28.64
C LEU A 503 3.23 9.61 -30.07
N ALA A 504 4.29 9.02 -30.62
CA ALA A 504 4.75 9.26 -31.99
C ALA A 504 3.84 8.62 -33.05
N ALA A 505 3.22 7.47 -32.75
CA ALA A 505 2.23 6.83 -33.63
C ALA A 505 0.94 7.66 -33.80
N ILE A 506 0.66 8.56 -32.86
CA ILE A 506 -0.39 9.58 -32.96
C ILE A 506 0.32 10.87 -33.41
N GLY A 507 0.70 10.93 -34.69
CA GLY A 507 1.43 12.06 -35.24
C GLY A 507 0.77 13.39 -34.85
N LEU A 508 1.50 14.22 -34.09
CA LEU A 508 1.02 15.52 -33.64
C LEU A 508 0.56 16.39 -34.84
N ASP A 509 1.21 16.21 -35.98
CA ASP A 509 0.89 16.89 -37.25
C ASP A 509 -0.42 16.37 -37.90
N ASP A 510 -0.77 15.10 -37.71
CA ASP A 510 -2.03 14.52 -38.19
C ASP A 510 -3.21 14.92 -37.27
N VAL A 511 -2.93 15.18 -35.99
CA VAL A 511 -3.89 15.81 -35.05
C VAL A 511 -4.09 17.30 -35.39
N ILE A 512 -3.02 18.03 -35.73
CA ILE A 512 -3.09 19.45 -36.09
C ILE A 512 -3.75 19.65 -37.47
N GLN A 513 -3.44 18.84 -38.49
CA GLN A 513 -4.11 18.91 -39.79
C GLN A 513 -5.60 18.55 -39.72
N ARG A 514 -6.01 17.65 -38.81
CA ARG A 514 -7.44 17.33 -38.60
C ARG A 514 -8.18 18.37 -37.74
N MET A 515 -7.47 19.33 -37.14
CA MET A 515 -8.06 20.48 -36.44
C MET A 515 -8.38 21.66 -37.38
N GLU A 516 -7.95 21.67 -38.64
CA GLU A 516 -8.44 22.59 -39.68
C GLU A 516 -9.83 22.18 -40.22
N ASN A 517 -10.71 21.75 -39.32
CA ASN A 517 -12.06 21.36 -39.67
C ASN A 517 -12.94 22.63 -39.78
N PRO A 518 -13.64 22.89 -40.91
CA PRO A 518 -14.51 24.05 -41.08
C PRO A 518 -15.58 24.19 -39.98
N VAL A 519 -15.88 23.11 -39.26
CA VAL A 519 -16.76 23.08 -38.09
C VAL A 519 -16.20 23.87 -36.88
N TYR A 520 -14.87 24.01 -36.74
CA TYR A 520 -14.28 24.83 -35.67
C TYR A 520 -14.47 26.33 -35.93
N ARG A 521 -14.44 26.78 -37.20
CA ARG A 521 -14.79 28.17 -37.56
C ARG A 521 -16.25 28.49 -37.26
N GLU A 522 -17.16 27.55 -37.54
CA GLU A 522 -18.58 27.73 -37.19
C GLU A 522 -18.80 27.79 -35.68
N VAL A 523 -18.00 27.08 -34.89
CA VAL A 523 -18.05 27.11 -33.42
C VAL A 523 -17.47 28.42 -32.87
N GLU A 524 -16.39 28.94 -33.45
CA GLU A 524 -15.86 30.28 -33.10
C GLU A 524 -16.86 31.39 -33.44
N GLU A 525 -17.46 31.37 -34.64
CA GLU A 525 -18.51 32.35 -35.03
C GLU A 525 -19.76 32.27 -34.13
N LEU A 526 -20.12 31.07 -33.66
CA LEU A 526 -21.24 30.88 -32.74
C LEU A 526 -20.92 31.39 -31.32
N ILE A 527 -19.69 31.17 -30.84
CA ILE A 527 -19.22 31.70 -29.55
C ILE A 527 -19.14 33.23 -29.60
N GLU A 528 -18.69 33.80 -30.72
CA GLU A 528 -18.60 35.25 -30.91
C GLU A 528 -20.00 35.90 -31.02
N ARG A 529 -20.99 35.22 -31.60
CA ARG A 529 -22.40 35.66 -31.56
C ARG A 529 -23.01 35.58 -30.17
N LEU A 530 -22.79 34.48 -29.45
CA LEU A 530 -23.32 34.27 -28.10
C LEU A 530 -22.62 35.11 -27.02
N SER A 531 -21.42 35.64 -27.31
CA SER A 531 -20.70 36.57 -26.45
C SER A 531 -21.14 38.04 -26.65
N ASN A 532 -21.85 38.33 -27.73
CA ASN A 532 -22.30 39.67 -28.10
C ASN A 532 -23.82 39.88 -27.88
N GLU A 533 -24.55 38.85 -27.45
CA GLU A 533 -25.92 38.91 -26.89
C GLU A 533 -25.87 38.83 -25.36
#